data_AF-A0A9D5HR09-F1
#
_entry.id   AF-A0A9D5HR09-F1
#
_cell.length_a   1.000
_cell.length_b   1.000
_cell.length_c   1.000
_cell.angle_alpha   90.00
_cell.angle_beta   90.00
_cell.angle_gamma   90.00
#
_symmetry.space_group_name_H-M   'P 1'
#
loop_
_entity.id
_entity.type
_entity.pdbx_description
1 polymer ?
#
loop_
_entity_poly.entity_id
_entity_poly.type
_entity_poly.pdbx_seq_one_letter_code
_entity_poly.pdbx_strand_id
1 'polypeptide(L)'
;MPSGLTYYPVIELGAKTLLVPRNFPIGCISAYLSIFHVSNAEDYDEETGCIKWLNEFSEYHNQLLIKELDHLRKMHPHTIIIYGDYYQALMTIYQSPEKYGFQSSPLGACCGSGALYNYNSSCLCGESGSTVCMEPSRYVSWDGMHLIEVAYVNIAIGLLGGKYTNPPFTETCTLLEPIGNLELWNYM
;
A
#
# COMPACT_ATOMS: atom_id res chain seq x y z
N MET A 1 -12.57 -23.83 -17.30
CA MET A 1 -11.64 -24.20 -16.22
C MET A 1 -11.92 -23.26 -15.07
N PRO A 2 -12.22 -23.71 -13.84
CA PRO A 2 -12.33 -22.78 -12.73
C PRO A 2 -10.92 -22.25 -12.47
N SER A 3 -10.76 -20.94 -12.63
CA SER A 3 -9.57 -20.19 -12.26
C SER A 3 -9.26 -20.48 -10.79
N GLY A 4 -8.25 -21.30 -10.54
CA GLY A 4 -7.73 -21.57 -9.20
C GLY A 4 -7.18 -20.29 -8.60
N LEU A 5 -8.06 -19.52 -7.97
CA LEU A 5 -7.72 -18.32 -7.23
C LEU A 5 -7.13 -18.77 -5.89
N THR A 6 -6.04 -18.13 -5.49
CA THR A 6 -5.16 -18.50 -4.38
C THR A 6 -5.84 -18.53 -3.01
N TYR A 7 -7.06 -17.99 -2.88
CA TYR A 7 -7.81 -17.94 -1.62
C TYR A 7 -8.66 -19.18 -1.36
N TYR A 8 -9.15 -19.87 -2.39
CA TYR A 8 -9.96 -21.08 -2.19
C TYR A 8 -9.25 -22.15 -1.35
N PRO A 9 -7.98 -22.51 -1.63
CA PRO A 9 -7.30 -23.55 -0.88
C PRO A 9 -7.19 -23.24 0.61
N VAL A 10 -6.93 -21.98 1.00
CA VAL A 10 -6.76 -21.62 2.42
C VAL A 10 -8.10 -21.61 3.17
N ILE A 11 -9.21 -21.28 2.49
CA ILE A 11 -10.55 -21.39 3.08
C ILE A 11 -10.92 -22.87 3.31
N GLU A 12 -10.66 -23.73 2.32
CA GLU A 12 -10.91 -25.17 2.41
C GLU A 12 -10.01 -25.85 3.46
N LEU A 13 -8.82 -25.31 3.71
CA LEU A 13 -7.94 -25.75 4.80
C LEU A 13 -8.36 -25.23 6.19
N GLY A 14 -9.47 -24.50 6.28
CA GLY A 14 -10.11 -24.15 7.56
C GLY A 14 -9.90 -22.72 8.04
N ALA A 15 -9.32 -21.83 7.21
CA ALA A 15 -9.21 -20.42 7.56
C ALA A 15 -10.60 -19.82 7.88
N LYS A 16 -10.72 -19.16 9.04
CA LYS A 16 -11.98 -18.55 9.51
C LYS A 16 -12.08 -17.06 9.26
N THR A 17 -10.93 -16.38 9.26
CA THR A 17 -10.85 -14.95 8.98
C THR A 17 -9.68 -14.71 8.04
N LEU A 18 -9.93 -13.98 6.96
CA LEU A 18 -8.94 -13.63 5.94
C LEU A 18 -9.02 -12.13 5.69
N LEU A 19 -7.89 -11.42 5.86
CA LEU A 19 -7.74 -10.07 5.33
C LEU A 19 -7.05 -10.17 3.98
N VAL A 20 -7.70 -9.66 2.94
CA VAL A 20 -7.20 -9.66 1.57
C VAL A 20 -6.91 -8.22 1.16
N PRO A 21 -5.64 -7.81 1.07
CA PRO A 21 -5.29 -6.46 0.64
C PRO A 21 -5.53 -6.29 -0.86
N ARG A 22 -6.04 -5.12 -1.25
CA ARG A 22 -6.03 -4.67 -2.64
C ARG A 22 -4.61 -4.22 -3.03
N ASN A 23 -4.37 -4.03 -4.33
CA ASN A 23 -3.11 -3.50 -4.83
C ASN A 23 -2.96 -2.00 -4.50
N PHE A 24 -1.73 -1.54 -4.22
CA PHE A 24 -1.38 -0.14 -3.95
C PHE A 24 -1.61 0.79 -5.16
N PRO A 25 -1.60 2.13 -5.01
CA PRO A 25 -1.49 3.07 -6.13
C PRO A 25 -0.10 2.98 -6.77
N ILE A 26 0.09 1.99 -7.64
CA ILE A 26 1.43 1.67 -8.15
C ILE A 26 2.01 2.79 -9.03
N GLY A 27 1.18 3.70 -9.56
CA GLY A 27 1.65 4.88 -10.27
C GLY A 27 2.44 5.86 -9.41
N CYS A 28 2.39 5.72 -8.08
CA CYS A 28 3.15 6.50 -7.12
C CYS A 28 4.48 5.84 -6.68
N ILE A 29 4.77 4.62 -7.15
CA ILE A 29 5.99 3.90 -6.80
C ILE A 29 7.18 4.56 -7.49
N SER A 30 8.20 4.98 -6.73
CA SER A 30 9.37 5.70 -7.24
C SER A 30 10.05 4.95 -8.38
N ALA A 31 10.20 3.63 -8.26
CA ALA A 31 10.77 2.81 -9.32
C ALA A 31 9.97 2.86 -10.63
N TYR A 32 8.64 2.85 -10.55
CA TYR A 32 7.80 2.92 -11.74
C TYR A 32 7.81 4.32 -12.35
N LEU A 33 7.83 5.36 -11.52
CA LEU A 33 8.04 6.73 -11.96
C LEU A 33 9.38 6.89 -12.73
N SER A 34 10.45 6.24 -12.26
CA SER A 34 11.76 6.27 -12.92
C SER A 34 11.83 5.38 -14.17
N ILE A 35 11.21 4.20 -14.16
CA ILE A 35 11.27 3.24 -15.28
C ILE A 35 10.39 3.69 -16.44
N PHE A 36 9.14 4.08 -16.18
CA PHE A 36 8.18 4.40 -17.23
C PHE A 36 8.33 5.84 -17.71
N HIS A 37 8.88 6.72 -16.89
CA HIS A 37 9.21 8.13 -17.17
C HIS A 37 8.45 8.67 -18.39
N VAL A 38 7.15 8.93 -18.20
CA VAL A 38 6.30 9.36 -19.30
C VAL A 38 6.60 10.83 -19.65
N SER A 39 6.68 11.12 -20.95
CA SER A 39 7.09 12.44 -21.46
C SER A 39 5.94 13.46 -21.45
N ASN A 40 4.69 13.02 -21.42
CA ASN A 40 3.53 13.90 -21.39
C ASN A 40 3.17 14.22 -19.94
N ALA A 41 3.14 15.52 -19.59
CA ALA A 41 2.73 15.96 -18.27
C ALA A 41 1.28 15.55 -17.93
N GLU A 42 0.41 15.40 -18.93
CA GLU A 42 -0.99 14.99 -18.74
C GLU A 42 -1.13 13.56 -18.22
N ASP A 43 -0.11 12.72 -18.38
CA ASP A 43 -0.10 11.34 -17.88
C ASP A 43 0.16 11.26 -16.36
N TYR A 44 0.56 12.38 -15.73
CA TYR A 44 0.69 12.50 -14.28
C TYR A 44 -0.53 13.16 -13.67
N ASP A 45 -0.90 12.67 -12.49
CA ASP A 45 -1.90 13.31 -11.63
C ASP A 45 -1.37 14.66 -11.12
N GLU A 46 -2.16 15.71 -11.24
CA GLU A 46 -1.72 17.09 -10.93
C GLU A 46 -1.51 17.30 -9.42
N GLU A 47 -2.26 16.58 -8.58
CA GLU A 47 -2.19 16.72 -7.12
C GLU A 47 -1.02 15.92 -6.54
N THR A 48 -0.87 14.67 -6.98
CA THR A 48 0.06 13.71 -6.37
C THR A 48 1.34 13.50 -7.17
N GLY A 49 1.36 13.83 -8.46
CA GLY A 49 2.47 13.54 -9.38
C GLY A 49 2.60 12.06 -9.74
N CYS A 50 1.61 11.22 -9.41
CA CYS A 50 1.62 9.80 -9.74
C CYS A 50 1.22 9.56 -11.20
N ILE A 51 1.70 8.47 -11.81
CA ILE A 51 1.32 8.09 -13.18
C ILE A 51 -0.12 7.56 -13.21
N LYS A 52 -1.00 8.21 -13.99
CA LYS A 52 -2.44 7.91 -14.07
C LYS A 52 -2.73 6.50 -14.55
N TRP A 53 -2.20 6.11 -15.71
CA TRP A 53 -2.53 4.81 -16.32
C TRP A 53 -2.12 3.60 -15.46
N LEU A 54 -1.07 3.73 -14.65
CA LEU A 54 -0.66 2.71 -13.68
C LEU A 54 -1.62 2.61 -12.48
N ASN A 55 -2.10 3.76 -12.01
CA ASN A 55 -3.14 3.80 -10.98
C ASN A 55 -4.47 3.26 -11.52
N GLU A 56 -4.87 3.61 -12.74
CA GLU A 56 -6.04 3.04 -13.42
C GLU A 56 -5.94 1.51 -13.56
N PHE A 57 -4.76 0.99 -13.92
CA PHE A 57 -4.50 -0.45 -13.96
C PHE A 57 -4.70 -1.10 -12.57
N SER A 58 -4.18 -0.47 -11.52
CA SER A 58 -4.36 -0.96 -10.14
C SER A 58 -5.82 -0.93 -9.72
N GLU A 59 -6.55 0.13 -10.06
CA GLU A 59 -7.99 0.25 -9.78
C GLU A 59 -8.79 -0.81 -10.52
N TYR A 60 -8.49 -1.08 -11.79
CA TYR A 60 -9.14 -2.15 -12.55
C TYR A 60 -8.94 -3.53 -11.89
N HIS A 61 -7.70 -3.86 -11.53
CA HIS A 61 -7.41 -5.08 -10.75
C HIS A 61 -8.25 -5.13 -9.46
N ASN A 62 -8.29 -4.02 -8.72
CA ASN A 62 -8.98 -3.95 -7.44
C ASN A 62 -10.51 -4.08 -7.56
N GLN A 63 -11.09 -3.59 -8.65
CA GLN A 63 -12.52 -3.81 -8.97
C GLN A 63 -12.82 -5.29 -9.24
N LEU A 64 -11.94 -6.01 -9.93
CA LEU A 64 -12.09 -7.46 -10.14
C LEU A 64 -11.93 -8.24 -8.83
N LEU A 65 -10.96 -7.85 -8.01
CA LEU A 65 -10.76 -8.43 -6.68
C LEU A 65 -12.02 -8.32 -5.82
N ILE A 66 -12.64 -7.12 -5.73
CA ILE A 66 -13.87 -6.92 -4.95
C ILE A 66 -14.98 -7.87 -5.42
N LYS A 67 -15.21 -7.97 -6.74
CA LYS A 67 -16.23 -8.86 -7.30
C LYS A 67 -16.00 -10.32 -6.91
N GLU A 68 -14.74 -10.74 -6.91
CA GLU A 68 -14.36 -12.10 -6.51
C GLU A 68 -14.53 -12.34 -5.01
N LEU A 69 -14.13 -11.38 -4.16
CA LEU A 69 -14.34 -11.50 -2.72
C LEU A 69 -15.83 -11.57 -2.38
N ASP A 70 -16.68 -10.83 -3.11
CA ASP A 70 -18.14 -10.93 -2.96
C ASP A 70 -18.69 -12.29 -3.40
N HIS A 71 -18.10 -12.91 -4.42
CA HIS A 71 -18.43 -14.28 -4.81
C HIS A 71 -18.01 -15.27 -3.72
N LEU A 72 -16.77 -15.17 -3.22
CA LEU A 72 -16.25 -16.01 -2.16
C LEU A 72 -17.05 -15.91 -0.86
N ARG A 73 -17.47 -14.71 -0.45
CA ARG A 73 -18.33 -14.49 0.72
C ARG A 73 -19.67 -15.24 0.62
N LYS A 74 -20.24 -15.32 -0.59
CA LYS A 74 -21.48 -16.08 -0.85
C LYS A 74 -21.24 -17.60 -0.79
N MET A 75 -20.10 -18.05 -1.29
CA MET A 75 -19.73 -19.48 -1.31
C MET A 75 -19.34 -20.00 0.09
N HIS A 76 -18.74 -19.14 0.92
CA HIS A 76 -18.22 -19.49 2.24
C HIS A 76 -18.82 -18.59 3.33
N PRO A 77 -20.13 -18.70 3.64
CA PRO A 77 -20.82 -17.81 4.58
C PRO A 77 -20.32 -17.91 6.03
N HIS A 78 -19.53 -18.95 6.34
CA HIS A 78 -18.91 -19.15 7.65
C HIS A 78 -17.46 -18.64 7.75
N THR A 79 -16.95 -18.01 6.68
CA THR A 79 -15.62 -17.42 6.63
C THR A 79 -15.73 -15.91 6.54
N ILE A 80 -15.08 -15.21 7.45
CA ILE A 80 -14.99 -13.75 7.45
C ILE A 80 -13.92 -13.33 6.45
N ILE A 81 -14.31 -12.72 5.34
CA ILE A 81 -13.39 -12.23 4.31
C ILE A 81 -13.41 -10.70 4.36
N ILE A 82 -12.35 -10.11 4.88
CA ILE A 82 -12.14 -8.67 5.04
C ILE A 82 -11.34 -8.17 3.83
N TYR A 83 -11.89 -7.21 3.11
CA TYR A 83 -11.16 -6.47 2.09
C TYR A 83 -10.35 -5.36 2.74
N GLY A 84 -9.05 -5.28 2.45
CA GLY A 84 -8.15 -4.22 2.93
C GLY A 84 -7.82 -3.21 1.83
N ASP A 85 -8.29 -1.97 1.97
CA ASP A 85 -8.10 -0.88 1.00
C ASP A 85 -6.74 -0.20 1.14
N TYR A 86 -5.68 -0.97 0.84
CA TYR A 86 -4.29 -0.50 0.85
C TYR A 86 -4.08 0.68 -0.10
N TYR A 87 -4.82 0.71 -1.21
CA TYR A 87 -4.71 1.78 -2.17
C TYR A 87 -5.11 3.11 -1.57
N GLN A 88 -6.32 3.20 -0.98
CA GLN A 88 -6.81 4.45 -0.40
C GLN A 88 -6.01 4.84 0.85
N ALA A 89 -5.57 3.85 1.63
CA ALA A 89 -4.71 4.10 2.79
C ALA A 89 -3.39 4.78 2.38
N LEU A 90 -2.73 4.29 1.33
CA LEU A 90 -1.49 4.88 0.82
C LEU A 90 -1.74 6.16 0.00
N MET A 91 -2.80 6.23 -0.80
CA MET A 91 -3.12 7.41 -1.61
C MET A 91 -3.38 8.64 -0.74
N THR A 92 -4.03 8.48 0.42
CA THR A 92 -4.22 9.60 1.37
C THR A 92 -2.89 10.17 1.87
N ILE A 93 -1.84 9.34 1.98
CA ILE A 93 -0.49 9.79 2.32
C ILE A 93 0.09 10.63 1.18
N TYR A 94 -0.04 10.20 -0.08
CA TYR A 94 0.45 10.98 -1.23
C TYR A 94 -0.29 12.30 -1.45
N GLN A 95 -1.59 12.34 -1.17
CA GLN A 95 -2.41 13.57 -1.25
C GLN A 95 -2.12 14.57 -0.12
N SER A 96 -1.59 14.11 1.02
CA SER A 96 -1.38 14.97 2.19
C SER A 96 -0.17 14.53 3.03
N PRO A 97 1.04 14.45 2.45
CA PRO A 97 2.19 13.80 3.08
C PRO A 97 2.60 14.45 4.41
N GLU A 98 2.52 15.78 4.49
CA GLU A 98 2.87 16.53 5.69
C GLU A 98 1.97 16.22 6.90
N LYS A 99 0.71 15.85 6.66
CA LYS A 99 -0.23 15.41 7.72
C LYS A 99 0.25 14.13 8.41
N TYR A 100 1.05 13.34 7.71
CA TYR A 100 1.60 12.07 8.17
C TYR A 100 3.08 12.19 8.58
N GLY A 101 3.65 13.41 8.59
CA GLY A 101 5.05 13.67 8.96
C GLY A 101 6.06 13.51 7.82
N PHE A 102 5.60 13.26 6.59
CA PHE A 102 6.48 13.13 5.42
C PHE A 102 6.80 14.48 4.77
N GLN A 103 7.81 14.50 3.91
CA GLN A 103 8.15 15.64 3.08
C GLN A 103 7.07 15.92 2.04
N SER A 104 6.94 17.19 1.64
CA SER A 104 5.99 17.63 0.61
C SER A 104 6.25 17.03 -0.78
N SER A 105 7.45 16.49 -1.02
CA SER A 105 7.78 15.70 -2.22
C SER A 105 7.90 14.21 -1.85
N PRO A 106 6.77 13.47 -1.77
CA PRO A 106 6.75 12.12 -1.20
C PRO A 106 7.20 11.01 -2.17
N LEU A 107 7.41 11.32 -3.45
CA LEU A 107 7.62 10.32 -4.50
C LEU A 107 9.07 9.82 -4.61
N GLY A 108 10.03 10.48 -3.97
CA GLY A 108 11.43 10.05 -3.97
C GLY A 108 11.70 8.92 -2.98
N ALA A 109 12.64 8.03 -3.30
CA ALA A 109 13.14 7.01 -2.38
C ALA A 109 14.22 7.57 -1.43
N CYS A 110 14.24 7.11 -0.18
CA CYS A 110 15.29 7.49 0.77
C CYS A 110 16.64 6.82 0.45
N CYS A 111 16.63 5.54 0.13
CA CYS A 111 17.79 4.73 -0.21
C CYS A 111 17.79 4.39 -1.69
N GLY A 112 18.90 4.63 -2.37
CA GLY A 112 19.00 4.31 -3.79
C GLY A 112 20.21 4.98 -4.40
N SER A 113 20.18 5.25 -5.70
CA SER A 113 21.23 6.03 -6.35
C SER A 113 20.58 7.18 -7.09
N GLY A 114 21.23 8.36 -7.04
CA GLY A 114 20.69 9.69 -7.32
C GLY A 114 20.20 9.99 -8.75
N ALA A 115 19.65 9.00 -9.45
CA ALA A 115 18.82 9.14 -10.63
C ALA A 115 17.44 9.74 -10.28
N LEU A 116 16.53 9.78 -11.26
CA LEU A 116 15.16 10.26 -11.06
C LEU A 116 14.47 9.48 -9.93
N TYR A 117 13.76 10.20 -9.04
CA TYR A 117 13.16 9.68 -7.81
C TYR A 117 14.11 8.88 -6.89
N ASN A 118 15.42 9.07 -7.02
CA ASN A 118 16.49 8.34 -6.33
C ASN A 118 16.43 6.81 -6.54
N TYR A 119 15.97 6.37 -7.72
CA TYR A 119 15.92 4.94 -8.08
C TYR A 119 16.67 4.64 -9.38
N ASN A 120 17.48 3.57 -9.36
CA ASN A 120 18.20 3.05 -10.52
C ASN A 120 18.23 1.52 -10.48
N SER A 121 17.71 0.87 -11.52
CA SER A 121 17.70 -0.59 -11.60
C SER A 121 19.10 -1.23 -11.73
N SER A 122 20.13 -0.43 -12.05
CA SER A 122 21.52 -0.88 -12.17
C SER A 122 22.36 -0.62 -10.90
N CYS A 123 21.80 0.07 -9.90
CA CYS A 123 22.45 0.34 -8.62
C CYS A 123 21.36 0.48 -7.53
N LEU A 124 20.96 -0.66 -6.96
CA LEU A 124 19.90 -0.77 -5.98
C LEU A 124 20.36 -0.29 -4.58
N CYS A 125 19.39 -0.07 -3.70
CA CYS A 125 19.68 0.22 -2.29
C CYS A 125 20.55 -0.89 -1.67
N GLY A 126 21.63 -0.49 -0.99
CA GLY A 126 22.59 -1.41 -0.36
C GLY A 126 23.75 -1.82 -1.26
N GLU A 127 23.72 -1.50 -2.55
CA GLU A 127 24.85 -1.71 -3.46
C GLU A 127 25.89 -0.59 -3.35
N SER A 128 27.12 -0.88 -3.81
CA SER A 128 28.20 0.12 -3.85
C SER A 128 27.84 1.26 -4.79
N GLY A 129 27.80 2.49 -4.25
CA GLY A 129 27.36 3.68 -4.99
C GLY A 129 25.94 4.12 -4.66
N SER A 130 25.19 3.34 -3.88
CA SER A 130 23.93 3.79 -3.29
C SER A 130 24.18 4.76 -2.12
N THR A 131 23.21 5.64 -1.88
CA THR A 131 23.16 6.58 -0.77
C THR A 131 21.88 6.37 0.02
N VAL A 132 21.90 6.80 1.27
CA VAL A 132 20.73 6.85 2.16
C VAL A 132 20.49 8.29 2.55
N CYS A 133 19.23 8.71 2.53
CA CYS A 133 18.81 10.04 2.95
C CYS A 133 19.10 10.29 4.44
N MET A 134 19.16 11.56 4.85
CA MET A 134 19.51 11.95 6.22
C MET A 134 18.40 11.65 7.25
N GLU A 135 17.13 11.80 6.85
CA GLU A 135 15.96 11.64 7.73
C GLU A 135 14.97 10.63 7.13
N PRO A 136 15.22 9.30 7.25
CA PRO A 136 14.40 8.27 6.61
C PRO A 136 12.91 8.32 6.99
N SER A 137 12.59 8.71 8.23
CA SER A 137 11.21 8.81 8.72
C SER A 137 10.35 9.84 7.97
N ARG A 138 10.97 10.74 7.20
CA ARG A 138 10.26 11.76 6.42
C ARG A 138 10.03 11.39 4.96
N TYR A 139 10.45 10.20 4.53
CA TYR A 139 10.20 9.69 3.19
C TYR A 139 9.07 8.67 3.21
N VAL A 140 8.29 8.57 2.12
CA VAL A 140 7.28 7.51 2.00
C VAL A 140 7.92 6.20 1.53
N SER A 141 8.85 6.27 0.57
CA SER A 141 9.55 5.10 0.02
C SER A 141 10.94 4.91 0.64
N TRP A 142 11.25 3.65 0.98
CA TRP A 142 12.57 3.25 1.41
C TRP A 142 13.53 3.11 0.22
N ASP A 143 13.29 2.16 -0.69
CA ASP A 143 14.24 1.77 -1.75
C ASP A 143 13.71 2.01 -3.19
N GLY A 144 12.57 2.69 -3.29
CA GLY A 144 11.85 2.94 -4.53
C GLY A 144 10.81 1.89 -4.91
N MET A 145 10.78 0.75 -4.21
CA MET A 145 9.73 -0.28 -4.34
C MET A 145 8.92 -0.44 -3.05
N HIS A 146 9.61 -0.44 -1.91
CA HIS A 146 9.03 -0.62 -0.59
C HIS A 146 8.85 0.71 0.14
N LEU A 147 7.91 0.73 1.08
CA LEU A 147 7.64 1.89 1.92
C LEU A 147 8.57 1.91 3.15
N ILE A 148 8.72 3.08 3.76
CA ILE A 148 9.31 3.17 5.10
C ILE A 148 8.35 2.59 6.15
N GLU A 149 8.88 2.19 7.30
CA GLU A 149 8.11 1.70 8.44
C GLU A 149 6.96 2.64 8.84
N VAL A 150 7.22 3.94 8.98
CA VAL A 150 6.21 4.95 9.35
C VAL A 150 5.01 4.95 8.38
N ALA A 151 5.24 4.73 7.08
CA ALA A 151 4.16 4.65 6.10
C ALA A 151 3.34 3.36 6.28
N TYR A 152 4.00 2.21 6.51
CA TYR A 152 3.32 0.96 6.85
C TYR A 152 2.52 1.05 8.15
N VAL A 153 3.04 1.72 9.18
CA VAL A 153 2.32 1.95 10.45
C VAL A 153 1.04 2.75 10.22
N ASN A 154 1.10 3.83 9.45
CA ASN A 154 -0.09 4.63 9.13
C ASN A 154 -1.15 3.82 8.35
N ILE A 155 -0.71 2.99 7.39
CA ILE A 155 -1.61 2.07 6.67
C ILE A 155 -2.23 1.07 7.65
N ALA A 156 -1.42 0.44 8.50
CA ALA A 156 -1.88 -0.54 9.49
C ALA A 156 -2.89 0.06 10.47
N ILE A 157 -2.63 1.25 11.03
CA ILE A 157 -3.56 1.97 11.91
C ILE A 157 -4.89 2.23 11.19
N GLY A 158 -4.85 2.69 9.94
CA GLY A 158 -6.05 2.95 9.17
C GLY A 158 -6.89 1.69 8.88
N LEU A 159 -6.22 0.54 8.68
CA LEU A 159 -6.90 -0.76 8.47
C LEU A 159 -7.49 -1.29 9.78
N LEU A 160 -6.69 -1.32 10.86
CA LEU A 160 -7.12 -1.81 12.17
C LEU A 160 -8.22 -0.93 12.77
N GLY A 161 -8.20 0.38 12.49
CA GLY A 161 -9.25 1.32 12.84
C GLY A 161 -10.53 1.20 12.00
N GLY A 162 -10.60 0.24 11.07
CA GLY A 162 -11.80 -0.07 10.30
C GLY A 162 -12.03 0.81 9.07
N LYS A 163 -11.44 2.01 9.02
CA LYS A 163 -11.67 3.01 7.96
C LYS A 163 -11.40 2.49 6.56
N TYR A 164 -10.33 1.70 6.39
CA TYR A 164 -9.90 1.16 5.09
C TYR A 164 -10.21 -0.33 4.95
N THR A 165 -11.25 -0.83 5.62
CA THR A 165 -11.63 -2.25 5.54
C THR A 165 -13.11 -2.44 5.30
N ASN A 166 -13.47 -3.50 4.56
CA ASN A 166 -14.86 -3.88 4.34
C ASN A 166 -15.05 -5.40 4.46
N PRO A 167 -15.86 -5.90 5.41
CA PRO A 167 -16.48 -5.15 6.51
C PRO A 167 -15.42 -4.48 7.41
N PRO A 168 -15.79 -3.47 8.22
CA PRO A 168 -14.85 -2.82 9.13
C PRO A 168 -14.16 -3.83 10.05
N PHE A 169 -12.84 -3.71 10.18
CA PHE A 169 -12.02 -4.60 11.01
C PHE A 169 -12.47 -4.60 12.49
N THR A 170 -12.86 -3.42 12.99
CA THR A 170 -13.37 -3.22 14.36
C THR A 170 -14.67 -3.96 14.64
N GLU A 171 -15.46 -4.28 13.61
CA GLU A 171 -16.72 -5.03 13.74
C GLU A 171 -16.52 -6.55 13.59
N THR A 172 -15.44 -6.95 12.93
CA THR A 172 -15.17 -8.37 12.60
C THR A 172 -14.23 -9.06 13.59
N CYS A 173 -13.35 -8.30 14.26
CA CYS A 173 -12.44 -8.81 15.27
C CYS A 173 -12.78 -8.23 16.65
N THR A 174 -13.85 -8.72 17.29
CA THR A 174 -14.30 -8.27 18.62
C THR A 174 -13.41 -8.76 19.78
N LEU A 175 -12.43 -9.62 19.50
CA LEU A 175 -11.48 -10.17 20.48
C LEU A 175 -10.20 -9.35 20.62
N LEU A 176 -9.98 -8.35 19.77
CA LEU A 176 -8.89 -7.40 19.97
C LEU A 176 -9.43 -6.32 20.89
N GLU A 177 -8.94 -6.29 22.13
CA GLU A 177 -9.14 -5.14 23.00
C GLU A 177 -8.75 -3.87 22.23
N PRO A 178 -9.46 -2.74 22.43
CA PRO A 178 -9.09 -1.49 21.81
C PRO A 178 -7.59 -1.30 22.02
N ILE A 179 -6.84 -0.93 20.97
CA ILE A 179 -5.47 -0.44 21.11
C ILE A 179 -5.57 0.96 21.76
N GLY A 180 -6.09 0.98 22.99
CA GLY A 180 -6.22 2.10 23.88
C GLY A 180 -4.95 2.19 24.70
N ASN A 181 -3.83 2.35 24.00
CA ASN A 181 -2.67 3.08 24.47
C ASN A 181 -1.68 3.19 23.32
N LEU A 182 -1.66 4.39 22.73
CA LEU A 182 -0.62 4.86 21.81
C LEU A 182 0.80 4.82 22.43
N GLU A 183 0.94 4.48 23.72
CA GLU A 183 2.21 4.42 24.44
C GLU A 183 3.14 3.28 24.00
N LEU A 184 2.62 2.21 23.36
CA LEU A 184 3.48 1.14 22.83
C LEU A 184 4.25 1.54 21.55
N TRP A 185 3.90 2.66 20.92
CA TRP A 185 4.57 3.17 19.72
C TRP A 185 5.59 4.28 20.00
N ASN A 186 5.72 4.74 21.25
CA ASN A 186 6.75 5.72 21.64
C ASN A 186 8.15 5.09 21.85
N TYR A 187 8.28 3.79 21.60
CA TYR A 187 9.52 3.01 21.78
C TYR A 187 10.05 2.37 20.49
N MET A 188 9.49 2.73 19.33
CA MET A 188 10.02 2.34 18.01
C MET A 188 10.33 3.57 17.18
#